data_AF-A0A2J6N466-F1
#
_entry.id   AF-A0A2J6N466-F1
#
_cell.length_a   1.000
_cell.length_b   1.000
_cell.length_c   1.000
_cell.angle_alpha   90.00
_cell.angle_beta   90.00
_cell.angle_gamma   90.00
#
_symmetry.space_group_name_H-M   'P 1'
#
loop_
_entity.id
_entity.type
_entity.pdbx_description
1 polymer ?
#
loop_
_entity_poly.entity_id
_entity_poly.type
_entity_poly.pdbx_seq_one_letter_code
_entity_poly.pdbx_strand_id
1 'polypeptide(L)'
;MFSYKANFKNYIEIGRKIKEIVNSFDPNAKLYIFGSAVKGKNVASSDIDVLIITEKIELKYEIMVKVFKSIDEPIELHIITREIFDKWYRRFIPIEELVEI
;
A
#
# COMPACT_ATOMS: atom_id res chain seq x y z
N MET A 1 -11.35 -12.02 -25.05
CA MET A 1 -11.63 -10.76 -24.34
C MET A 1 -11.74 -11.08 -22.85
N PHE A 2 -10.60 -11.33 -22.20
CA PHE A 2 -10.57 -11.70 -20.79
C PHE A 2 -10.70 -10.46 -19.90
N SER A 3 -11.48 -10.63 -18.84
CA SER A 3 -12.17 -9.60 -18.08
C SER A 3 -11.21 -8.70 -17.28
N TYR A 4 -11.01 -7.47 -17.75
CA TYR A 4 -10.28 -6.40 -17.04
C TYR A 4 -10.92 -5.99 -15.69
N LYS A 5 -12.17 -6.39 -15.41
CA LYS A 5 -12.94 -5.94 -14.24
C LYS A 5 -12.70 -6.78 -12.97
N ALA A 6 -12.09 -7.96 -13.07
CA ALA A 6 -11.94 -8.86 -11.92
C ALA A 6 -10.81 -8.45 -10.96
N ASN A 7 -9.72 -7.82 -11.45
CA ASN A 7 -8.53 -7.53 -10.64
C ASN A 7 -8.56 -6.19 -9.90
N PHE A 8 -9.31 -5.19 -10.38
CA PHE A 8 -9.37 -3.86 -9.75
C PHE A 8 -10.04 -3.87 -8.37
N LYS A 9 -11.02 -4.75 -8.15
CA LYS A 9 -11.72 -4.85 -6.86
C LYS A 9 -10.84 -5.45 -5.77
N ASN A 10 -9.91 -6.33 -6.13
CA ASN A 10 -9.17 -7.13 -5.15
C ASN A 10 -8.15 -6.29 -4.37
N TYR A 11 -7.30 -5.51 -5.07
CA TYR A 11 -6.26 -4.74 -4.39
C TYR A 11 -6.82 -3.57 -3.57
N ILE A 12 -7.93 -2.95 -4.00
CA ILE A 12 -8.60 -1.90 -3.21
C ILE A 12 -9.15 -2.48 -1.90
N GLU A 13 -9.74 -3.67 -1.94
CA GLU A 13 -10.25 -4.34 -0.74
C GLU A 13 -9.10 -4.72 0.21
N ILE A 14 -8.00 -5.26 -0.32
CA ILE A 14 -6.79 -5.55 0.44
C ILE A 14 -6.25 -4.26 1.06
N GLY A 15 -6.13 -3.19 0.28
CA GLY A 15 -5.72 -1.86 0.76
C GLY A 15 -6.57 -1.37 1.93
N ARG A 16 -7.91 -1.55 1.86
CA ARG A 16 -8.81 -1.14 2.94
C ARG A 16 -8.58 -1.94 4.21
N LYS A 17 -8.40 -3.26 4.10
CA LYS A 17 -8.05 -4.10 5.26
C LYS A 17 -6.73 -3.67 5.90
N ILE A 18 -5.71 -3.38 5.07
CA ILE A 18 -4.43 -2.86 5.57
C ILE A 18 -4.63 -1.49 6.24
N LYS A 19 -5.42 -0.59 5.63
CA LYS A 19 -5.72 0.73 6.16
C LYS A 19 -6.40 0.66 7.53
N GLU A 20 -7.36 -0.24 7.71
CA GLU A 20 -8.02 -0.47 9.00
C GLU A 20 -7.02 -0.90 10.08
N ILE A 21 -6.11 -1.83 9.75
CA ILE A 21 -5.04 -2.27 10.65
C ILE A 21 -4.14 -1.09 11.00
N VAL A 22 -3.62 -0.38 10.00
CA VAL A 22 -2.71 0.76 10.20
C VAL A 22 -3.37 1.86 11.05
N ASN A 23 -4.63 2.19 10.78
CA ASN A 23 -5.38 3.20 11.53
C ASN A 23 -5.54 2.83 13.02
N SER A 24 -5.53 1.54 13.36
CA SER A 24 -5.55 1.11 14.77
C SER A 24 -4.26 1.45 15.52
N PHE A 25 -3.14 1.60 14.82
CA PHE A 25 -1.86 2.07 15.37
C PHE A 25 -1.73 3.60 15.26
N ASP A 26 -2.02 4.16 14.08
CA ASP A 26 -1.94 5.58 13.78
C ASP A 26 -3.11 6.03 12.90
N PRO A 27 -4.14 6.68 13.47
CA PRO A 27 -5.29 7.19 12.71
C PRO A 27 -4.94 8.25 11.66
N ASN A 28 -3.77 8.89 11.78
CA ASN A 28 -3.32 9.93 10.84
C ASN A 28 -2.46 9.38 9.70
N ALA A 29 -2.13 8.08 9.73
CA ALA A 29 -1.31 7.47 8.71
C ALA A 29 -2.02 7.50 7.35
N LYS A 30 -1.27 7.76 6.28
CA LYS A 30 -1.75 7.70 4.90
C LYS A 30 -1.31 6.42 4.24
N LEU A 31 -2.17 5.86 3.41
CA LEU A 31 -1.90 4.61 2.70
C LEU A 31 -2.14 4.83 1.21
N TYR A 32 -1.18 4.41 0.40
CA TYR A 32 -1.26 4.45 -1.04
C TYR A 32 -0.92 3.08 -1.59
N ILE A 33 -1.66 2.63 -2.60
CA ILE A 33 -1.27 1.50 -3.44
C ILE A 33 -0.63 2.07 -4.70
N PHE A 34 0.48 1.47 -5.12
CA PHE A 34 1.21 1.89 -6.31
C PHE A 34 1.77 0.68 -7.08
N GLY A 35 2.65 0.94 -8.03
CA GLY A 35 3.38 -0.13 -8.71
C GLY A 35 2.57 -0.83 -9.81
N SER A 36 2.97 -2.07 -10.12
CA SER A 36 2.49 -2.80 -11.30
C SER A 36 0.98 -3.08 -11.27
N ALA A 37 0.42 -3.23 -10.05
CA ALA A 37 -1.00 -3.42 -9.80
C ALA A 37 -1.85 -2.23 -10.31
N VAL A 38 -1.36 -1.00 -10.11
CA VAL A 38 -2.04 0.23 -10.59
C VAL A 38 -1.80 0.44 -12.10
N LYS A 39 -0.63 0.02 -12.62
CA LYS A 39 -0.26 0.18 -14.04
C LYS A 39 -0.95 -0.81 -15.00
N GLY A 40 -1.78 -1.74 -14.48
CA GLY A 40 -2.50 -2.73 -15.27
C GLY A 40 -1.60 -3.75 -15.99
N LYS A 41 -0.32 -3.84 -15.60
CA LYS A 41 0.65 -4.79 -16.18
C LYS A 41 0.80 -5.97 -15.21
N ASN A 42 0.32 -7.15 -15.62
CA ASN A 42 0.59 -8.45 -14.99
C ASN A 42 0.20 -8.60 -13.50
N VAL A 43 -1.07 -8.35 -13.18
CA VAL A 43 -1.63 -8.53 -11.81
C VAL A 43 -1.79 -10.01 -11.39
N ALA A 44 -1.55 -10.97 -12.29
CA ALA A 44 -1.79 -12.40 -12.01
C ALA A 44 -0.75 -13.01 -11.06
N SER A 45 0.38 -12.34 -10.83
CA SER A 45 1.49 -12.84 -10.00
C SER A 45 2.32 -11.72 -9.34
N SER A 46 1.90 -10.45 -9.44
CA SER A 46 2.66 -9.32 -8.91
C SER A 46 2.29 -9.04 -7.46
N ASP A 47 3.29 -8.85 -6.61
CA ASP A 47 3.13 -8.36 -5.24
C ASP A 47 2.40 -6.99 -5.24
N ILE A 48 1.52 -6.76 -4.26
CA ILE A 48 0.81 -5.48 -4.11
C ILE A 48 1.73 -4.51 -3.36
N ASP A 49 2.24 -3.50 -4.05
CA ASP A 49 3.07 -2.44 -3.46
C ASP A 49 2.22 -1.46 -2.65
N VAL A 50 2.47 -1.38 -1.35
CA VAL A 50 1.73 -0.51 -0.42
C VAL A 50 2.68 0.46 0.27
N LEU A 51 2.42 1.74 0.10
CA LEU A 51 3.12 2.83 0.76
C LEU A 51 2.32 3.31 1.96
N ILE A 52 2.91 3.25 3.15
CA ILE A 52 2.33 3.78 4.39
C ILE A 52 3.21 4.94 4.86
N ILE A 53 2.57 6.10 4.99
CA ILE A 53 3.20 7.31 5.56
C ILE A 53 2.65 7.49 6.97
N THR A 54 3.50 7.40 7.97
CA THR A 54 3.12 7.53 9.39
C THR A 54 4.20 8.28 10.16
N GLU A 55 3.80 9.03 11.18
CA GLU A 55 4.73 9.63 12.13
C GLU A 55 5.14 8.64 13.24
N LYS A 56 4.40 7.53 13.41
CA LYS A 56 4.69 6.47 14.39
C LYS A 56 5.66 5.42 13.83
N ILE A 57 6.77 5.87 13.28
CA ILE A 57 7.74 5.00 12.59
C ILE A 57 8.34 3.94 13.51
N GLU A 58 8.39 4.20 14.81
CA GLU A 58 8.80 3.26 15.84
C GLU A 58 7.93 2.00 15.89
N LEU A 59 6.65 2.10 15.50
CA LEU A 59 5.72 0.97 15.44
C LEU A 59 5.76 0.20 14.12
N LYS A 60 6.69 0.55 13.21
CA LYS A 60 6.80 -0.04 11.87
C LYS A 60 6.75 -1.58 11.89
N TYR A 61 7.54 -2.21 12.76
CA TYR A 61 7.61 -3.67 12.80
C TYR A 61 6.32 -4.31 13.33
N GLU A 62 5.64 -3.67 14.29
CA GLU A 62 4.37 -4.15 14.82
C GLU A 62 3.26 -4.07 13.76
N ILE A 63 3.22 -2.95 13.02
CA ILE A 63 2.33 -2.76 11.87
C ILE A 63 2.60 -3.85 10.84
N MET A 64 3.87 -4.06 10.43
CA MET A 64 4.24 -5.09 9.44
C MET A 64 3.80 -6.48 9.89
N VAL A 65 4.10 -6.88 11.12
CA VAL A 65 3.71 -8.20 11.65
C VAL A 65 2.19 -8.35 11.67
N LYS A 66 1.45 -7.32 12.08
CA LYS A 66 -0.01 -7.38 12.13
C LYS A 66 -0.62 -7.51 10.74
N VAL A 67 -0.08 -6.77 9.77
CA VAL A 67 -0.54 -6.82 8.37
C VAL A 67 -0.22 -8.18 7.75
N PHE A 68 1.02 -8.67 7.83
CA PHE A 68 1.40 -9.97 7.25
C PHE A 68 0.69 -11.18 7.89
N LYS A 69 0.18 -11.03 9.12
CA LYS A 69 -0.67 -12.06 9.76
C LYS A 69 -2.14 -12.00 9.33
N SER A 70 -2.57 -10.90 8.72
CA SER A 70 -3.98 -10.64 8.41
C SER A 70 -4.28 -10.64 6.90
N ILE A 71 -3.23 -10.62 6.07
CA ILE A 71 -3.31 -10.56 4.61
C ILE A 71 -2.54 -11.77 4.08
N ASP A 72 -3.23 -12.61 3.31
CA ASP A 72 -2.66 -13.85 2.75
C ASP A 72 -2.02 -13.62 1.37
N GLU A 73 -2.37 -12.51 0.73
CA GLU A 73 -1.84 -12.11 -0.57
C GLU A 73 -0.39 -11.62 -0.46
N PRO A 74 0.42 -11.80 -1.52
CA PRO A 74 1.77 -11.26 -1.53
C PRO A 74 1.72 -9.73 -1.59
N ILE A 75 2.29 -9.08 -0.58
CA ILE A 75 2.34 -7.63 -0.44
C ILE A 75 3.77 -7.15 -0.13
N GLU A 76 4.13 -5.99 -0.66
CA GLU A 76 5.34 -5.27 -0.28
C GLU A 76 4.97 -4.01 0.50
N LEU A 77 5.44 -3.90 1.75
CA LEU A 77 5.13 -2.76 2.63
C LEU A 77 6.28 -1.77 2.69
N HIS A 78 6.04 -0.56 2.19
CA HIS A 78 6.93 0.59 2.34
C HIS A 78 6.40 1.50 3.44
N ILE A 79 6.85 1.30 4.68
CA ILE A 79 6.49 2.17 5.81
C ILE A 79 7.57 3.23 6.01
N ILE A 80 7.20 4.50 5.83
CA ILE A 80 8.10 5.66 5.87
C ILE A 80 7.48 6.84 6.63
N THR A 81 8.32 7.81 7.02
CA THR A 81 7.86 9.09 7.58
C THR A 81 7.45 10.08 6.49
N ARG A 82 6.70 11.12 6.86
CA ARG A 82 6.35 12.20 5.94
C ARG A 82 7.57 12.88 5.33
N GLU A 83 8.62 13.07 6.12
CA GLU A 83 9.88 13.66 5.67
C GLU A 83 10.53 12.85 4.54
N ILE A 84 10.58 11.53 4.68
CA ILE A 84 11.15 10.64 3.66
C ILE A 84 10.29 10.68 2.39
N PHE A 85 8.96 10.69 2.55
CA PHE A 85 8.05 10.77 1.42
C PHE A 85 8.29 12.04 0.58
N ASP A 86 8.36 13.20 1.25
CA ASP A 86 8.53 14.49 0.60
C ASP A 86 9.92 14.62 -0.07
N LYS A 87 10.97 14.04 0.54
CA LYS A 87 12.35 14.10 0.02
C LYS A 87 12.64 13.15 -1.14
N TRP A 88 12.16 11.91 -1.05
CA TRP A 88 12.50 10.83 -1.97
C TRP A 88 11.35 10.50 -2.91
N TYR A 89 10.21 10.06 -2.36
CA TYR A 89 9.15 9.45 -3.17
C TYR A 89 8.49 10.43 -4.15
N ARG A 90 8.34 11.70 -3.77
CA ARG A 90 7.77 12.74 -4.66
C ARG A 90 8.58 12.97 -5.94
N ARG A 91 9.83 12.48 -6.01
CA ARG A 91 10.69 12.59 -7.20
C ARG A 91 10.65 11.37 -8.11
N PHE A 92 10.33 10.20 -7.57
CA PHE A 92 10.48 8.92 -8.28
C PHE A 92 9.16 8.29 -8.69
N ILE A 93 8.08 8.56 -7.95
CA ILE A 93 6.75 8.06 -8.29
C ILE A 93 5.90 9.23 -8.76
N PRO A 94 5.43 9.24 -10.02
CA PRO A 94 4.44 10.20 -10.48
C PRO A 94 3.22 10.11 -9.56
N ILE A 95 2.73 11.26 -9.10
CA ILE A 95 1.62 11.30 -8.13
C ILE A 95 0.35 10.67 -8.71
N GLU A 96 0.23 10.68 -10.03
CA GLU A 96 -0.86 10.08 -10.80
C GLU A 96 -0.87 8.55 -10.73
N GLU A 97 0.22 7.93 -10.27
CA GLU A 97 0.34 6.48 -10.09
C GLU A 97 0.07 6.03 -8.65
N LEU A 98 -0.19 6.97 -7.73
CA LEU A 98 -0.55 6.66 -6.34
C LEU A 98 -2.08 6.62 -6.19
N VAL A 99 -2.59 5.50 -5.72
CA VAL A 99 -4.01 5.35 -5.36
C VAL A 99 -4.14 5.43 -3.85
N GLU A 100 -4.65 6.55 -3.33
CA GLU A 100 -4.94 6.69 -1.90
C GLU A 100 -6.13 5.79 -1.51
N ILE A 101 -5.99 5.10 -0.38
CA ILE A 101 -7.01 4.19 0.17
C ILE A 101 -7.65 4.74 1.44
#